data_AF-A0A4Q2KC13-F1
#
_entry.id   AF-A0A4Q2KC13-F1
#
_cell.length_a   1.000
_cell.length_b   1.000
_cell.length_c   1.000
_cell.angle_alpha   90.00
_cell.angle_beta   90.00
_cell.angle_gamma   90.00
#
_symmetry.space_group_name_H-M   'P 1'
#
loop_
_entity.id
_entity.type
_entity.pdbx_description
1 polymer ?
#
loop_
_entity_poly.entity_id
_entity_poly.type
_entity_poly.pdbx_seq_one_letter_code
_entity_poly.pdbx_strand_id
1 'polypeptide(L)'
;METTKDIENLMRQAILFPDNPLFAATRNVISRCLLYWKTHDHLNHDDKSKIFSFLYLKTETFSLSEKQKSEELNVSEKSLERYRDDFVKTFLFYRKRMAEGKCVPIPEPDSF
;
A
#
# COMPACT_ATOMS: atom_id res chain seq x y z
N MET A 1 -14.25 6.32 -13.36
CA MET A 1 -13.81 6.26 -11.96
C MET A 1 -12.83 5.10 -11.87
N GLU A 2 -11.60 5.31 -11.41
CA GLU A 2 -10.60 4.23 -11.27
C GLU A 2 -11.11 3.21 -10.24
N THR A 3 -11.06 1.91 -10.55
CA THR A 3 -11.47 0.85 -9.62
C THR A 3 -10.34 0.50 -8.65
N THR A 4 -10.64 -0.16 -7.52
CA THR A 4 -9.62 -0.69 -6.60
C THR A 4 -8.56 -1.49 -7.37
N LYS A 5 -8.98 -2.37 -8.29
CA LYS A 5 -8.07 -3.18 -9.12
C LYS A 5 -7.16 -2.36 -10.02
N ASP A 6 -7.65 -1.26 -10.61
CA ASP A 6 -6.83 -0.40 -11.48
C ASP A 6 -5.72 0.28 -10.68
N ILE A 7 -6.04 0.77 -9.48
CA ILE A 7 -5.06 1.40 -8.58
C ILE A 7 -4.05 0.37 -8.07
N GLU A 8 -4.51 -0.82 -7.69
CA GLU A 8 -3.61 -1.92 -7.30
C GLU A 8 -2.64 -2.30 -8.42
N ASN A 9 -3.12 -2.37 -9.66
CA ASN A 9 -2.28 -2.67 -10.81
C ASN A 9 -1.24 -1.56 -11.05
N LEU A 10 -1.63 -0.29 -10.93
CA LEU A 10 -0.69 0.84 -11.00
C LEU A 10 0.40 0.72 -9.92
N MET A 11 0.02 0.39 -8.68
CA MET A 11 0.97 0.20 -7.59
C MET A 11 1.96 -0.92 -7.90
N ARG A 12 1.47 -2.08 -8.35
CA ARG A 12 2.31 -3.24 -8.70
C ARG A 12 3.23 -2.96 -9.88
N GLN A 13 2.75 -2.30 -10.93
CA GLN A 13 3.58 -1.92 -12.08
C GLN A 13 4.72 -0.99 -11.66
N ALA A 14 4.44 -0.04 -10.77
CA ALA A 14 5.46 0.88 -10.28
C ALA A 14 6.61 0.18 -9.53
N ILE A 15 6.32 -0.96 -8.89
CA ILE A 15 7.31 -1.81 -8.22
C ILE A 15 8.01 -2.76 -9.19
N LEU A 16 7.30 -3.31 -10.19
CA LEU A 16 7.90 -4.18 -11.22
C LEU A 16 8.89 -3.45 -12.13
N PHE A 17 8.71 -2.14 -12.33
CA PHE A 17 9.55 -1.33 -13.21
C PHE A 17 10.24 -0.19 -12.43
N PRO A 18 11.22 -0.50 -11.55
CA PRO A 18 11.83 0.48 -10.64
C PRO A 18 12.63 1.58 -11.38
N ASP A 19 13.19 1.26 -12.56
CA ASP A 19 13.98 2.21 -13.35
C ASP A 19 13.12 3.09 -14.26
N ASN A 20 11.82 2.79 -14.39
CA ASN A 20 10.94 3.59 -15.22
C ASN A 20 10.60 4.91 -14.51
N PRO A 21 10.98 6.08 -15.06
CA PRO A 21 10.75 7.38 -14.43
C PRO A 21 9.26 7.75 -14.34
N LEU A 22 8.41 7.21 -15.21
CA LEU A 22 6.96 7.45 -15.18
C LEU A 22 6.32 6.99 -13.86
N PHE A 23 6.93 6.00 -13.21
CA PHE A 23 6.45 5.43 -11.96
C PHE A 23 7.15 5.99 -10.71
N ALA A 24 8.10 6.92 -10.85
CA ALA A 24 8.84 7.47 -9.71
C ALA A 24 7.91 8.14 -8.67
N ALA A 25 6.94 8.94 -9.15
CA ALA A 25 5.94 9.56 -8.28
C ALA A 25 5.08 8.50 -7.56
N THR A 26 4.65 7.46 -8.27
CA THR A 26 3.87 6.35 -7.72
C THR A 26 4.64 5.61 -6.63
N ARG A 27 5.93 5.29 -6.84
CA ARG A 27 6.79 4.66 -5.83
C ARG A 27 6.96 5.54 -4.59
N ASN A 28 7.07 6.85 -4.76
CA ASN A 28 7.12 7.78 -3.63
C ASN A 28 5.82 7.74 -2.82
N VAL A 29 4.65 7.71 -3.48
CA VAL A 29 3.36 7.56 -2.79
C VAL A 29 3.28 6.21 -2.05
N ILE A 30 3.68 5.10 -2.69
CA ILE A 30 3.71 3.77 -2.06
C ILE A 30 4.58 3.79 -0.80
N SER A 31 5.75 4.44 -0.85
CA SER A 31 6.65 4.57 0.29
C SER A 31 6.00 5.35 1.45
N ARG A 32 5.22 6.39 1.14
CA ARG A 32 4.43 7.13 2.15
C ARG A 32 3.33 6.27 2.75
N CYS A 33 2.63 5.47 1.94
CA CYS A 33 1.62 4.53 2.43
C CYS A 33 2.23 3.49 3.38
N LEU A 34 3.38 2.91 3.03
CA LEU A 34 4.07 1.95 3.89
C LEU A 34 4.43 2.58 5.24
N LEU A 35 4.97 3.80 5.23
CA LEU A 35 5.33 4.51 6.45
C LEU A 35 4.09 4.80 7.32
N TYR A 36 3.00 5.26 6.72
CA TYR A 36 1.73 5.45 7.42
C TYR A 36 1.24 4.17 8.09
N TRP A 37 1.24 3.04 7.38
CA TRP A 37 0.78 1.77 7.95
C TRP A 37 1.69 1.26 9.04
N LYS A 38 3.02 1.49 8.97
CA LYS A 38 3.92 1.16 10.07
C LYS A 38 3.60 1.96 11.35
N THR A 39 3.32 3.25 11.22
CA THR A 39 2.91 4.07 12.36
C THR A 39 1.54 3.62 12.90
N HIS A 40 0.59 3.32 12.01
CA HIS A 40 -0.72 2.81 12.40
C HIS A 40 -0.62 1.47 13.17
N ASP A 41 0.20 0.54 12.68
CA ASP A 41 0.44 -0.76 13.32
C ASP A 41 1.03 -0.59 14.72
N HIS A 42 2.00 0.32 14.88
CA HIS A 42 2.60 0.65 16.17
C HIS A 42 1.57 1.17 17.18
N LEU A 43 0.66 2.05 16.75
CA LEU A 43 -0.34 2.67 17.62
C LEU A 43 -1.53 1.77 17.95
N ASN A 44 -1.88 0.83 17.06
CA ASN A 44 -3.12 0.04 17.18
C ASN A 44 -2.88 -1.46 17.38
N HIS A 45 -1.62 -1.90 17.46
CA HIS A 45 -1.24 -3.32 17.49
C HIS A 45 -1.86 -4.12 16.33
N ASP A 46 -1.77 -3.57 15.11
CA ASP A 46 -2.29 -4.16 13.86
C ASP A 46 -1.12 -4.64 12.96
N ASP A 47 -1.43 -5.37 11.89
CA ASP A 47 -0.47 -5.95 10.95
C ASP A 47 -0.61 -5.40 9.50
N LYS A 48 -1.23 -4.23 9.35
CA LYS A 48 -1.58 -3.68 8.03
C LYS A 48 -0.35 -3.37 7.17
N SER A 49 0.76 -2.95 7.75
CA SER A 49 2.01 -2.70 7.00
C SER A 49 2.61 -4.00 6.44
N LYS A 50 2.48 -5.11 7.17
CA LYS A 50 2.91 -6.44 6.71
C LYS A 50 2.04 -6.92 5.56
N ILE A 51 0.72 -6.80 5.69
CA ILE A 51 -0.25 -7.14 4.63
C ILE A 51 0.00 -6.26 3.39
N PHE A 52 0.14 -4.94 3.56
CA PHE A 52 0.43 -4.00 2.48
C PHE A 52 1.72 -4.37 1.73
N SER A 53 2.79 -4.65 2.47
CA SER A 53 4.07 -5.05 1.89
C SER A 53 3.95 -6.36 1.10
N PHE A 54 3.23 -7.34 1.65
CA PHE A 54 2.98 -8.60 0.96
C PHE A 54 2.21 -8.41 -0.34
N LEU A 55 1.19 -7.54 -0.37
CA LEU A 55 0.34 -7.36 -1.55
C LEU A 55 0.96 -6.49 -2.67
N TYR A 56 1.84 -5.55 -2.32
CA TYR A 56 2.28 -4.51 -3.24
C TYR A 56 3.79 -4.33 -3.38
N LEU A 57 4.61 -4.84 -2.46
CA LEU A 57 6.07 -4.65 -2.49
C LEU A 57 6.82 -5.94 -2.82
N LYS A 58 6.29 -7.09 -2.41
CA LYS A 58 6.85 -8.40 -2.68
C LYS A 58 6.43 -8.91 -4.05
N THR A 59 7.24 -8.69 -5.07
CA THR A 59 6.92 -9.04 -6.45
C THR A 59 6.61 -10.53 -6.65
N GLU A 60 7.21 -11.40 -5.84
CA GLU A 60 7.01 -12.85 -5.83
C GLU A 60 5.58 -13.27 -5.46
N THR A 61 4.80 -12.40 -4.81
CA THR A 61 3.41 -12.69 -4.40
C THR A 61 2.40 -12.29 -5.46
N PHE A 62 2.79 -11.54 -6.50
CA PHE A 62 1.84 -10.92 -7.43
C PHE A 62 1.07 -11.94 -8.25
N SER A 63 1.70 -13.08 -8.56
CA SER A 63 1.10 -14.20 -9.27
C SER A 63 0.23 -15.11 -8.39
N LEU A 64 0.24 -14.93 -7.07
CA LEU A 64 -0.58 -15.74 -6.18
C LEU A 64 -2.08 -15.47 -6.42
N SER A 65 -2.88 -16.52 -6.37
CA SER A 65 -4.33 -16.40 -6.34
C SER A 65 -4.79 -15.72 -5.05
N GLU A 66 -6.00 -15.16 -5.05
CA GLU A 66 -6.56 -14.50 -3.86
C GLU A 66 -6.66 -15.46 -2.67
N LYS A 67 -7.05 -16.73 -2.93
CA LYS A 67 -7.07 -17.78 -1.92
C LYS A 67 -5.69 -18.00 -1.29
N GLN A 68 -4.65 -18.14 -2.11
CA GLN A 68 -3.27 -18.31 -1.62
C GLN A 68 -2.80 -17.09 -0.81
N LYS A 69 -3.10 -15.86 -1.28
CA LYS A 69 -2.76 -14.64 -0.53
C LYS A 69 -3.44 -14.62 0.84
N SER A 70 -4.71 -15.02 0.91
CA SER A 70 -5.46 -15.12 2.17
C SER A 70 -4.88 -16.17 3.11
N GLU A 71 -4.49 -17.34 2.61
CA GLU A 71 -3.86 -18.41 3.40
C GLU A 71 -2.50 -17.97 3.95
N GLU A 72 -1.63 -17.43 3.11
CA GLU A 72 -0.28 -16.93 3.50
C GLU A 72 -0.34 -15.81 4.55
N LEU A 73 -1.36 -14.94 4.44
CA LEU A 73 -1.56 -13.83 5.37
C LEU A 73 -2.37 -14.22 6.61
N ASN A 74 -2.90 -15.45 6.67
CA ASN A 74 -3.81 -15.92 7.71
C ASN A 74 -5.01 -14.98 7.93
N VAL A 75 -5.61 -14.49 6.85
CA VAL A 75 -6.80 -13.62 6.88
C VAL A 75 -7.87 -14.11 5.92
N SER A 76 -9.14 -14.01 6.31
CA SER A 76 -10.25 -14.33 5.40
C SER A 76 -10.25 -13.43 4.16
N GLU A 77 -10.68 -13.96 3.02
CA GLU A 77 -10.76 -13.20 1.75
C GLU A 77 -11.56 -11.89 1.90
N LYS A 78 -12.66 -11.93 2.66
CA LYS A 78 -13.46 -10.73 2.98
C LYS A 78 -12.68 -9.68 3.78
N SER A 79 -11.81 -10.11 4.68
CA SER A 79 -10.96 -9.16 5.43
C SER A 79 -9.86 -8.60 4.54
N LEU A 80 -9.29 -9.44 3.68
CA LEU A 80 -8.30 -9.03 2.69
C LEU A 80 -8.85 -7.98 1.72
N GLU A 81 -10.10 -8.15 1.26
CA GLU A 81 -10.80 -7.18 0.42
C GLU A 81 -10.96 -5.82 1.13
N ARG A 82 -11.39 -5.81 2.40
CA ARG A 82 -11.47 -4.57 3.19
C ARG A 82 -10.12 -3.89 3.34
N TYR A 83 -9.05 -4.65 3.59
CA TYR A 83 -7.71 -4.09 3.67
C TYR A 83 -7.27 -3.48 2.34
N ARG A 84 -7.55 -4.12 1.20
CA ARG A 84 -7.27 -3.55 -0.13
C ARG A 84 -7.96 -2.21 -0.34
N ASP A 85 -9.22 -2.10 0.04
CA ASP A 85 -9.96 -0.84 -0.04
C ASP A 85 -9.34 0.26 0.83
N ASP A 86 -8.94 -0.06 2.07
CA ASP A 86 -8.21 0.86 2.95
C ASP A 86 -6.89 1.30 2.30
N PHE A 87 -6.12 0.36 1.75
CA PHE A 87 -4.85 0.63 1.10
C PHE A 87 -4.99 1.53 -0.12
N VAL A 88 -5.99 1.28 -0.97
CA VAL A 88 -6.27 2.11 -2.14
C VAL A 88 -6.73 3.51 -1.73
N LYS A 89 -7.59 3.65 -0.72
CA LYS A 89 -8.00 4.96 -0.19
C LYS A 89 -6.80 5.76 0.34
N THR A 90 -5.93 5.11 1.11
CA THR A 90 -4.70 5.73 1.62
C THR A 90 -3.78 6.14 0.47
N PHE A 91 -3.60 5.29 -0.54
CA PHE A 91 -2.80 5.62 -1.74
C PHE A 91 -3.36 6.84 -2.48
N LEU A 92 -4.67 6.86 -2.76
CA LEU A 92 -5.32 7.97 -3.45
C LEU A 92 -5.23 9.29 -2.66
N PHE A 93 -5.34 9.22 -1.34
CA PHE A 93 -5.15 10.36 -0.45
C PHE A 93 -3.75 10.97 -0.61
N TYR A 94 -2.69 10.16 -0.47
CA TYR A 94 -1.32 10.65 -0.60
C TYR A 94 -1.00 11.09 -2.02
N ARG A 95 -1.44 10.35 -3.04
CA ARG A 95 -1.29 10.73 -4.46
C ARG A 95 -1.87 12.11 -4.73
N LYS A 96 -3.09 12.39 -4.25
CA LYS A 96 -3.72 13.71 -4.41
C LYS A 96 -2.94 14.81 -3.68
N ARG A 97 -2.59 14.59 -2.42
CA ARG A 97 -1.90 15.60 -1.61
C ARG A 97 -0.51 15.95 -2.14
N MET A 98 0.23 14.95 -2.62
CA MET A 98 1.54 15.15 -3.22
C MET A 98 1.45 15.87 -4.57
N ALA A 99 0.42 15.58 -5.39
CA ALA A 99 0.17 16.30 -6.63
C ALA A 99 -0.19 17.78 -6.40
N GLU A 100 -0.84 18.09 -5.29
CA GLU A 100 -1.14 19.47 -4.86
C GLU A 100 0.06 20.21 -4.24
N GLY A 101 1.26 19.60 -4.21
CA GLY A 101 2.46 20.19 -3.61
C GLY A 101 2.38 20.36 -2.09
N LYS A 102 1.42 19.70 -1.43
CA LYS A 102 1.25 19.80 0.02
C LYS A 102 2.25 18.90 0.73
N CYS A 103 2.95 19.46 1.72
CA CYS A 103 3.72 18.66 2.66
C CYS A 103 2.74 17.75 3.42
N VAL A 104 2.84 16.44 3.21
CA VAL A 104 2.01 15.48 3.94
C VAL A 104 2.81 15.09 5.18
N PRO A 105 2.37 15.49 6.39
CA PRO A 105 3.10 15.19 7.60
C PRO A 105 3.24 13.67 7.73
N ILE A 106 4.47 13.22 7.92
CA ILE A 106 4.74 11.88 8.42
C ILE A 106 4.35 11.94 9.90
N PRO A 107 3.49 11.05 10.41
CA PRO A 107 3.42 10.87 11.86
C PRO A 107 4.78 10.35 12.31
N GLU A 108 5.57 11.21 12.93
CA GLU A 108 6.86 10.84 13.52
C GLU A 108 6.60 9.69 14.50
N PRO A 109 7.40 8.61 14.50
CA PRO A 109 7.33 7.66 15.58
C PRO A 109 7.74 8.42 16.84
N ASP A 110 6.78 8.64 17.73
CA ASP A 110 7.02 9.24 19.04
C ASP A 110 8.20 8.51 19.69
N SER A 111 9.29 9.26 19.90
CA SER A 111 10.51 8.77 20.53
C SER A 111 10.29 8.76 22.04
N PHE A 112 9.64 7.73 22.59
CA PHE A 112 9.54 7.55 24.05
C PHE A 112 9.64 6.08 24.45
#